data_AF-A0A3S2BNG9-F1
#
_entry.id   AF-A0A3S2BNG9-F1
#
_cell.length_a   1.000
_cell.length_b   1.000
_cell.length_c   1.000
_cell.angle_alpha   90.00
_cell.angle_beta   90.00
_cell.angle_gamma   90.00
#
_symmetry.space_group_name_H-M   'P 1'
#
loop_
_entity.id
_entity.type
_entity.pdbx_description
1 polymer ?
#
loop_
_entity_poly.entity_id
_entity_poly.type
_entity_poly.pdbx_seq_one_letter_code
_entity_poly.pdbx_strand_id
1 'polypeptide(L)' 'EQGGRFGHVTRHMVGLFHGLSGARRYRQILSTDATKPGAGPDVLKAAFAAVELGGAAAEAA' A
#
# COMPACT_ATOMS: atom_id res chain seq x y z
N GLU A 1 23.87 -7.37 -4.84
CA GLU A 1 22.71 -8.25 -5.07
C GLU A 1 21.56 -7.38 -5.55
N GLN A 2 21.09 -7.54 -6.79
CA GLN A 2 19.99 -6.71 -7.29
C GLN A 2 18.71 -7.21 -6.63
N GLY A 3 18.33 -6.58 -5.52
CA GLY A 3 17.05 -6.82 -4.85
C GLY A 3 15.95 -6.83 -5.90
N GLY A 4 15.14 -7.88 -5.93
CA GLY A 4 14.17 -8.13 -6.99
C GLY A 4 13.27 -6.92 -7.27
N ARG A 5 12.72 -6.83 -8.49
CA ARG A 5 11.87 -5.72 -8.92
C ARG A 5 10.81 -5.42 -7.85
N PHE A 6 10.72 -4.16 -7.41
CA PHE A 6 9.81 -3.70 -6.36
C PHE A 6 8.36 -4.22 -6.55
N GLY A 7 7.86 -4.20 -7.78
CA GLY A 7 6.56 -4.76 -8.15
C GLY A 7 6.34 -6.25 -7.85
N HIS A 8 7.40 -7.06 -7.81
CA HIS A 8 7.30 -8.48 -7.42
C HIS A 8 6.96 -8.65 -5.95
N VAL A 9 7.37 -7.72 -5.08
CA VAL A 9 7.05 -7.75 -3.65
C VAL A 9 5.66 -7.15 -3.44
N THR A 10 5.42 -5.95 -3.96
CA THR A 10 4.18 -5.21 -3.69
C THR A 10 2.92 -5.86 -4.23
N ARG A 11 3.01 -6.67 -5.31
CA ARG A 11 1.85 -7.45 -5.81
C ARG A 11 1.25 -8.38 -4.75
N HIS A 12 2.06 -8.89 -3.83
CA HIS A 12 1.61 -9.73 -2.72
C HIS A 12 0.99 -8.91 -1.59
N MET A 13 1.26 -7.61 -1.55
CA MET A 13 0.79 -6.70 -0.51
C MET A 13 -0.55 -6.04 -0.85
N VAL A 14 -1.05 -6.15 -2.10
CA VAL A 14 -2.29 -5.51 -2.58
C VAL A 14 -3.51 -5.88 -1.72
N GLY A 15 -3.56 -7.09 -1.16
CA GLY A 15 -4.69 -7.58 -0.37
C GLY A 15 -4.68 -7.23 1.12
N LEU A 16 -3.63 -6.58 1.63
CA LEU A 16 -3.40 -6.44 3.08
C LEU A 16 -4.51 -5.70 3.83
N PHE A 17 -5.21 -4.77 3.18
CA PHE A 17 -6.16 -3.86 3.83
C PHE A 17 -7.61 -4.07 3.38
N HIS A 18 -7.97 -5.26 2.92
CA HIS A 18 -9.35 -5.54 2.53
C HIS A 18 -10.35 -5.22 3.66
N GLY A 19 -11.44 -4.52 3.31
CA GLY A 19 -12.47 -4.13 4.26
C GLY A 19 -12.21 -2.84 5.03
N LEU A 20 -11.02 -2.23 4.91
CA LEU A 20 -10.71 -0.95 5.55
C LEU A 20 -11.10 0.26 4.68
N SER A 21 -11.41 1.37 5.35
CA SER A 21 -11.50 2.68 4.71
C SER A 21 -10.16 3.02 4.05
N GLY A 22 -10.18 3.37 2.77
CA GLY A 22 -8.96 3.66 1.99
C GLY A 22 -8.31 2.46 1.30
N ALA A 23 -8.77 1.23 1.56
CA ALA A 23 -8.27 0.00 0.91
C ALA A 23 -8.28 0.07 -0.63
N ARG A 24 -9.30 0.69 -1.22
CA ARG A 24 -9.38 0.89 -2.67
C ARG A 24 -8.23 1.76 -3.17
N ARG A 25 -7.93 2.85 -2.46
CA ARG A 25 -6.87 3.80 -2.85
C ARG A 25 -5.50 3.16 -2.69
N TYR A 26 -5.27 2.43 -1.61
CA TYR A 26 -4.07 1.61 -1.42
C TYR A 26 -3.80 0.66 -2.59
N ARG A 27 -4.81 -0.12 -3.00
CA ARG A 27 -4.71 -1.02 -4.16
C ARG A 27 -4.38 -0.28 -5.45
N GLN A 28 -4.97 0.89 -5.66
CA GLN A 28 -4.70 1.72 -6.83
C GLN A 28 -3.23 2.17 -6.88
N ILE A 29 -2.70 2.69 -5.77
CA ILE A 29 -1.31 3.16 -5.68
C ILE A 29 -0.34 2.01 -5.96
N LEU A 30 -0.53 0.85 -5.33
CA LEU A 30 0.37 -0.29 -5.56
C LEU A 30 0.30 -0.83 -6.99
N SER A 31 -0.88 -0.92 -7.60
CA SER A 31 -0.99 -1.43 -8.98
C SER A 31 -0.44 -0.46 -10.02
N THR A 32 -0.55 0.85 -9.79
CA THR A 32 -0.13 1.87 -10.77
C THR A 32 1.30 2.35 -10.54
N ASP A 33 1.71 2.60 -9.31
CA ASP A 33 3.00 3.24 -9.01
C ASP A 33 4.11 2.21 -8.73
N ALA A 34 3.80 1.01 -8.24
CA ALA A 34 4.81 0.00 -7.97
C ALA A 34 5.35 -0.71 -9.23
N THR A 35 4.67 -0.55 -10.37
CA THR A 35 5.06 -1.12 -11.66
C THR A 35 5.94 -0.17 -12.49
N LYS A 36 6.06 1.10 -12.07
CA LYS A 36 6.84 2.12 -12.77
C LYS A 36 8.35 1.88 -12.62
N PRO A 37 9.16 2.24 -13.63
CA PRO A 37 10.61 2.26 -13.47
C PRO A 37 11.00 3.25 -12.36
N GLY A 38 11.87 2.83 -11.45
CA GLY A 38 12.27 3.62 -10.28
C GLY A 38 11.30 3.55 -9.10
N ALA A 39 10.26 2.71 -9.15
CA ALA A 39 9.38 2.48 -8.01
C ALA A 39 10.17 1.94 -6.81
N GLY A 40 9.91 2.52 -5.64
CA GLY A 40 10.64 2.24 -4.41
C GLY A 40 9.80 2.51 -3.16
N PRO A 41 10.45 2.56 -1.98
CA PRO A 41 9.77 2.63 -0.69
C PRO A 41 8.76 3.76 -0.53
N ASP A 42 8.94 4.88 -1.24
CA ASP A 42 8.01 6.02 -1.17
C ASP A 42 6.62 5.70 -1.71
N VAL A 43 6.52 4.77 -2.67
CA VAL A 43 5.23 4.25 -3.14
C VAL A 43 4.50 3.51 -2.02
N LEU A 44 5.23 2.74 -1.20
CA LEU A 44 4.65 2.06 -0.05
C LEU A 44 4.18 3.06 1.01
N LYS A 45 4.97 4.09 1.31
CA LYS A 45 4.57 5.16 2.24
C LYS A 45 3.28 5.85 1.78
N ALA A 46 3.20 6.21 0.49
CA ALA A 46 2.01 6.81 -0.09
C ALA A 46 0.80 5.87 -0.05
N ALA A 47 1.00 4.58 -0.29
CA ALA A 47 -0.05 3.58 -0.20
C ALA A 47 -0.57 3.44 1.25
N PHE A 48 0.31 3.32 2.23
CA PHE A 48 -0.07 3.20 3.64
C PHE A 48 -0.79 4.45 4.16
N ALA A 49 -0.35 5.65 3.76
CA ALA A 49 -1.02 6.91 4.11
C ALA A 49 -2.45 7.00 3.56
N ALA A 50 -2.81 6.18 2.57
CA ALA A 50 -4.15 6.14 2.01
C ALA A 50 -5.09 5.18 2.75
N VAL A 51 -4.62 4.42 3.74
CA VAL A 51 -5.43 3.49 4.54
C VAL A 51 -5.61 4.03 5.93
N GLU A 52 -6.86 4.18 6.34
CA GLU A 52 -7.20 4.44 7.74
C GLU A 52 -7.18 3.11 8.48
N LEU A 53 -6.12 2.89 9.26
CA LEU A 53 -5.88 1.63 9.99
C LEU A 53 -6.78 1.43 11.22
N GLY A 54 -7.88 2.18 11.35
CA GLY A 54 -8.66 2.14 12.58
C GLY A 54 -10.13 2.52 12.44
N GLY A 55 -10.99 1.55 12.75
CA GLY A 55 -12.00 1.74 13.79
C GLY A 55 -11.42 1.64 15.22
N ALA A 56 -10.10 1.46 15.40
CA ALA A 56 -9.46 1.29 16.71
C ALA A 56 -9.00 2.61 17.38
N ALA A 57 -8.95 3.73 16.66
CA ALA A 57 -8.59 5.03 17.25
C ALA A 57 -9.80 5.85 17.74
N ALA A 58 -11.02 5.42 17.41
CA ALA A 58 -12.26 6.15 17.74
C ALA A 58 -13.02 5.59 18.95
N GLU A 59 -12.61 4.45 19.53
CA GLU A 59 -13.20 3.86 20.74
C GLU A 59 -12.57 4.39 22.05
N ALA A 60 -11.76 5.46 21.97
CA ALA A 60 -11.09 6.05 23.14
C ALA A 60 -11.39 7.56 23.30
N ALA A 61 -12.59 7.99 22.91
CA ALA A 61 -13.10 9.35 23.15
C ALA A 61 -14.47 9.33 23.82
#